data_AF-A0A4R7UEY9-F1
#
_entry.id   AF-A0A4R7UEY9-F1
#
_cell.length_a   1.000
_cell.length_b   1.000
_cell.length_c   1.000
_cell.angle_alpha   90.00
_cell.angle_beta   90.00
_cell.angle_gamma   90.00
#
_symmetry.space_group_name_H-M   'P 1'
#
loop_
_entity.id
_entity.type
_entity.pdbx_description
1 polymer ?
#
loop_
_entity_poly.entity_id
_entity_poly.type
_entity_poly.pdbx_seq_one_letter_code
_entity_poly.pdbx_strand_id
1 'polypeptide(L)'
;MKKKIVLQQNYLARKALLAVITFFFVCIVVLQATLFTRFYQQMQAEYYYLLNSDGAVNLTVQQIYDASPSYQIREMFWILNSLTIFFSLISIMILTYMQVIIYTNKGNADSNFMLLFWIIPLVFILLFFVNALKPAKTFLTTYAPTDYGLKPISIGELGEINYITSYIAMALAFVNIVFIIMAKKRFGFVSKDKIIATKPHSVEDLRIRIDQLLENQQSNSKLS
;
A
#
# COMPACT_ATOMS: atom_id res chain seq x y z
N MET A 1 -3.50 -22.63 31.72
CA MET A 1 -3.68 -23.05 30.30
C MET A 1 -4.27 -21.96 29.40
N LYS A 2 -5.39 -21.30 29.77
CA LYS A 2 -6.03 -20.24 28.96
C LYS A 2 -5.11 -19.10 28.47
N LYS A 3 -4.20 -18.59 29.32
CA LYS A 3 -3.26 -17.51 28.94
C LYS A 3 -2.32 -17.89 27.79
N LYS A 4 -1.83 -19.14 27.74
CA LYS A 4 -0.87 -19.60 26.72
C LYS A 4 -1.51 -19.70 25.33
N ILE A 5 -2.78 -20.11 25.27
CA ILE A 5 -3.57 -20.22 24.03
C ILE A 5 -3.88 -18.84 23.45
N VAL A 6 -4.28 -17.88 24.30
CA VAL A 6 -4.54 -16.48 23.90
C VAL A 6 -3.28 -15.81 23.35
N LEU A 7 -2.11 -16.10 23.94
CA LEU A 7 -0.81 -15.57 23.50
C LEU A 7 -0.42 -16.10 22.11
N GLN A 8 -0.56 -17.40 21.86
CA GLN A 8 -0.28 -17.98 20.54
C GLN A 8 -1.22 -17.43 19.46
N GLN A 9 -2.52 -17.28 19.77
CA GLN A 9 -3.50 -16.70 18.85
C GLN A 9 -3.20 -15.23 18.51
N ASN A 10 -2.80 -14.41 19.49
CA ASN A 10 -2.45 -13.01 19.26
C ASN A 10 -1.21 -12.84 18.37
N TYR A 11 -0.22 -13.70 18.56
CA TYR A 11 1.03 -13.67 17.81
C TYR A 11 0.87 -14.18 16.36
N LEU A 12 0.07 -15.22 16.14
CA LEU A 12 -0.28 -15.69 14.79
C LEU A 12 -1.14 -14.68 14.04
N ALA A 13 -2.12 -14.07 14.72
CA ALA A 13 -2.95 -13.02 14.13
C ALA A 13 -2.13 -11.77 13.73
N ARG A 14 -1.08 -11.43 14.48
CA ARG A 14 -0.15 -10.34 14.13
C ARG A 14 0.61 -10.63 12.83
N LYS A 15 1.13 -11.85 12.68
CA LYS A 15 1.84 -12.29 11.46
C LYS A 15 0.91 -12.26 10.25
N ALA A 16 -0.32 -12.77 10.42
CA ALA A 16 -1.34 -12.73 9.39
C ALA A 16 -1.71 -11.29 9.00
N LEU A 17 -1.96 -10.41 9.99
CA LEU A 17 -2.27 -9.00 9.73
C LEU A 17 -1.16 -8.29 8.95
N LEU A 18 0.11 -8.46 9.34
CA LEU A 18 1.23 -7.87 8.61
C LEU A 18 1.34 -8.42 7.18
N ALA A 19 1.11 -9.72 6.99
CA ALA A 19 1.12 -10.33 5.65
C ALA A 19 0.00 -9.76 4.76
N VAL A 20 -1.20 -9.57 5.31
CA VAL A 20 -2.33 -8.96 4.60
C VAL A 20 -2.03 -7.49 4.25
N ILE A 21 -1.47 -6.71 5.17
CA ILE A 21 -1.09 -5.32 4.90
C ILE A 21 -0.04 -5.27 3.76
N THR A 22 0.97 -6.13 3.82
CA THR A 22 1.99 -6.23 2.75
C THR A 22 1.34 -6.58 1.42
N PHE A 23 0.45 -7.57 1.39
CA PHE A 23 -0.26 -7.97 0.19
C PHE A 23 -1.07 -6.82 -0.41
N PHE A 24 -1.79 -6.06 0.41
CA PHE A 24 -2.52 -4.87 -0.06
C PHE A 24 -1.60 -3.80 -0.64
N PHE A 25 -0.43 -3.57 -0.06
CA PHE A 25 0.55 -2.66 -0.66
C PHE A 25 1.10 -3.16 -2.00
N VAL A 26 1.32 -4.47 -2.15
CA VAL A 26 1.69 -5.05 -3.45
C VAL A 26 0.58 -4.80 -4.48
N CYS A 27 -0.68 -5.03 -4.12
CA CYS A 27 -1.82 -4.70 -4.99
C CYS A 27 -1.87 -3.21 -5.36
N ILE A 28 -1.66 -2.30 -4.39
CA ILE A 28 -1.60 -0.86 -4.65
C ILE A 28 -0.52 -0.53 -5.69
N VAL A 29 0.69 -1.07 -5.55
CA VAL A 29 1.79 -0.86 -6.53
C VAL A 29 1.37 -1.32 -7.92
N VAL A 30 0.81 -2.53 -8.05
CA VAL A 30 0.38 -3.08 -9.35
C VAL A 30 -0.74 -2.25 -9.98
N LEU A 31 -1.74 -1.84 -9.19
CA LEU A 31 -2.86 -1.03 -9.67
C LEU A 31 -2.40 0.36 -10.12
N GLN A 32 -1.47 0.98 -9.39
CA GLN A 32 -0.94 2.31 -9.72
C GLN A 32 0.02 2.28 -10.93
N ALA A 33 0.82 1.23 -11.07
CA ALA A 33 1.60 0.99 -12.29
C ALA A 33 0.70 0.80 -13.51
N THR A 34 -0.41 0.07 -13.37
CA THR A 34 -1.40 -0.11 -14.43
C THR A 34 -2.07 1.22 -14.81
N LEU A 35 -2.42 2.04 -13.82
CA LEU A 35 -2.97 3.38 -14.06
C LEU A 35 -1.97 4.27 -14.80
N PHE A 36 -0.69 4.19 -14.46
CA PHE A 36 0.38 4.93 -15.14
C PHE A 36 0.41 4.62 -16.65
N THR A 37 0.39 3.34 -17.01
CA THR A 37 0.37 2.92 -18.42
C THR A 37 -0.90 3.37 -19.13
N ARG A 38 -2.07 3.24 -18.48
CA ARG A 38 -3.34 3.68 -19.06
C ARG A 38 -3.39 5.18 -19.28
N PHE A 39 -2.83 5.96 -18.36
CA PHE A 39 -2.74 7.41 -18.50
C PHE A 39 -1.89 7.81 -19.71
N TYR A 40 -0.74 7.15 -19.88
CA TYR A 40 0.09 7.36 -21.08
C TYR A 40 -0.64 6.99 -22.38
N GLN A 41 -1.34 5.85 -22.40
CA GLN A 41 -2.15 5.43 -23.55
C GLN A 41 -3.27 6.42 -23.85
N GLN A 42 -3.92 6.96 -22.83
CA GLN A 42 -4.95 7.98 -22.97
C GLN A 42 -4.39 9.26 -23.59
N MET A 43 -3.23 9.74 -23.14
CA MET A 43 -2.58 10.91 -23.74
C MET A 43 -2.29 10.72 -25.24
N GLN A 44 -1.80 9.54 -25.63
CA GLN A 44 -1.57 9.23 -27.03
C GLN A 44 -2.88 9.18 -27.82
N ALA A 45 -3.91 8.54 -27.26
CA ALA A 45 -5.24 8.49 -27.88
C ALA A 45 -5.83 9.89 -28.06
N GLU A 46 -5.72 10.77 -27.07
CA GLU A 46 -6.15 12.17 -27.16
C GLU A 46 -5.39 12.93 -28.25
N TYR A 47 -4.07 12.77 -28.31
CA TYR A 47 -3.25 13.39 -29.36
C TYR A 47 -3.70 12.99 -30.76
N TYR A 48 -3.85 11.67 -31.03
CA TYR A 48 -4.30 11.20 -32.34
C TYR A 48 -5.76 11.57 -32.63
N TYR A 49 -6.62 11.60 -31.61
CA TYR A 49 -8.02 11.99 -31.77
C TYR A 49 -8.15 13.47 -32.17
N LEU A 50 -7.36 14.34 -31.54
CA LEU A 50 -7.31 15.78 -31.87
C LEU A 50 -6.64 16.02 -33.21
N LEU A 51 -5.53 15.34 -33.52
CA LEU A 51 -4.80 15.48 -34.78
C LEU A 51 -5.64 15.10 -36.01
N ASN A 52 -6.50 14.09 -35.89
CA ASN A 52 -7.34 13.62 -37.00
C ASN A 52 -8.64 14.42 -37.17
N SER A 53 -8.80 15.54 -36.47
CA SER A 53 -9.96 16.41 -36.61
C SER A 53 -9.78 17.42 -37.74
N ASP A 54 -10.86 17.78 -38.44
CA ASP A 54 -10.83 18.75 -39.54
C ASP A 54 -10.27 20.12 -39.13
N GLY A 55 -10.33 20.46 -37.84
CA GLY A 55 -9.77 21.70 -37.27
C GLY A 55 -8.26 21.67 -37.01
N ALA A 56 -7.60 20.51 -37.12
CA ALA A 56 -6.19 20.35 -36.76
C ALA A 56 -5.21 20.65 -37.91
N VAL A 57 -5.70 20.86 -39.14
CA VAL A 57 -4.89 21.06 -40.36
C VAL A 57 -3.89 22.23 -40.22
N ASN A 58 -4.22 23.23 -39.41
CA ASN A 58 -3.39 24.42 -39.17
C ASN A 58 -2.81 24.49 -37.75
N LEU A 59 -3.00 23.47 -36.92
CA LEU A 59 -2.50 23.46 -35.55
C LEU A 59 -1.07 22.94 -35.52
N THR A 60 -0.22 23.63 -34.76
CA THR A 60 1.09 23.10 -34.39
C THR A 60 0.95 21.91 -33.43
N VAL A 61 1.96 21.05 -33.39
CA VAL A 61 2.03 19.90 -32.46
C VAL A 61 1.81 20.34 -31.01
N GLN A 62 2.38 21.49 -30.61
CA GLN A 62 2.23 22.01 -29.25
C GLN A 62 0.79 22.43 -28.95
N GLN A 63 0.09 23.06 -29.89
CA GLN A 63 -1.32 23.45 -29.70
C GLN A 63 -2.24 22.23 -29.56
N ILE A 64 -1.94 21.13 -30.25
CA ILE A 64 -2.67 19.87 -30.10
C ILE A 64 -2.47 19.31 -28.69
N TYR A 65 -1.22 19.33 -28.20
CA TYR A 65 -0.91 18.91 -26.85
C TYR A 65 -1.54 19.79 -25.78
N ASP A 66 -1.54 21.12 -25.96
CA ASP A 66 -2.17 22.04 -25.03
C ASP A 66 -3.70 21.86 -25.00
N ALA A 67 -4.30 21.35 -26.07
CA ALA A 67 -5.72 20.98 -26.12
C ALA A 67 -6.04 19.62 -25.47
N SER A 68 -5.03 18.78 -25.18
CA SER A 68 -5.22 17.46 -24.52
C SER A 68 -5.36 17.63 -23.00
N PRO A 69 -6.52 17.29 -22.39
CA PRO A 69 -6.71 17.37 -20.95
C PRO A 69 -5.70 16.53 -20.15
N SER A 70 -5.35 15.34 -20.64
CA SER A 70 -4.38 14.48 -19.98
C SER A 70 -2.96 15.05 -20.07
N TYR A 71 -2.59 15.70 -21.19
CA TYR A 71 -1.27 16.32 -21.34
C TYR A 71 -1.07 17.50 -20.40
N GLN A 72 -2.11 18.30 -20.15
CA GLN A 72 -2.07 19.46 -19.23
C GLN A 72 -1.74 19.05 -17.79
N ILE A 73 -2.21 17.90 -17.33
CA ILE A 73 -2.02 17.43 -15.94
C ILE A 73 -0.87 16.41 -15.80
N ARG A 74 -0.16 16.07 -16.89
CA ARG A 74 0.78 14.94 -16.94
C ARG A 74 1.85 14.98 -15.86
N GLU A 75 2.42 16.16 -15.62
CA GLU A 75 3.59 16.30 -14.72
C GLU A 75 3.15 16.05 -13.28
N MET A 76 2.05 16.68 -12.87
CA MET A 76 1.49 16.49 -11.54
C MET A 76 1.02 15.04 -11.35
N PHE A 77 0.36 14.44 -12.34
CA PHE A 77 -0.05 13.04 -12.30
C PHE A 77 1.16 12.10 -12.14
N TRP A 78 2.20 12.27 -12.95
CA TRP A 78 3.41 11.43 -12.88
C TRP A 78 4.12 11.57 -11.54
N ILE A 79 4.27 12.79 -11.02
CA ILE A 79 4.92 13.02 -9.71
C ILE A 79 4.13 12.33 -8.60
N LEU A 80 2.82 12.60 -8.50
CA LEU A 80 2.00 12.06 -7.42
C LEU A 80 1.88 10.53 -7.49
N ASN A 81 1.72 9.98 -8.70
CA ASN A 81 1.65 8.53 -8.87
C ASN A 81 3.00 7.86 -8.57
N SER A 82 4.11 8.46 -9.00
CA SER A 82 5.45 7.96 -8.68
C SER A 82 5.74 7.99 -7.17
N LEU A 83 5.36 9.08 -6.48
CA LEU A 83 5.48 9.16 -5.02
C LEU A 83 4.62 8.10 -4.33
N THR A 84 3.39 7.88 -4.82
CA THR A 84 2.51 6.82 -4.31
C THR A 84 3.16 5.45 -4.40
N ILE A 85 3.72 5.12 -5.57
CA ILE A 85 4.44 3.85 -5.79
C ILE A 85 5.66 3.77 -4.88
N PHE A 86 6.47 4.83 -4.80
CA PHE A 86 7.69 4.88 -4.00
C PHE A 86 7.41 4.64 -2.51
N PHE A 87 6.45 5.36 -1.91
CA PHE A 87 6.09 5.17 -0.50
C PHE A 87 5.41 3.82 -0.24
N SER A 88 4.71 3.26 -1.23
CA SER A 88 4.17 1.90 -1.15
C SER A 88 5.29 0.86 -1.13
N LEU A 89 6.32 1.00 -1.97
CA LEU A 89 7.50 0.14 -1.97
C LEU A 89 8.28 0.22 -0.66
N ILE A 90 8.49 1.44 -0.13
CA ILE A 90 9.09 1.64 1.19
C ILE A 90 8.27 0.90 2.27
N SER A 91 6.95 1.03 2.23
CA SER A 91 6.05 0.33 3.16
C SER A 91 6.22 -1.18 3.07
N ILE A 92 6.30 -1.75 1.87
CA ILE A 92 6.57 -3.18 1.66
C ILE A 92 7.92 -3.58 2.25
N MET A 93 8.98 -2.81 2.03
CA MET A 93 10.30 -3.11 2.60
C MET A 93 10.27 -3.12 4.12
N ILE A 94 9.66 -2.11 4.74
CA ILE A 94 9.54 -2.01 6.20
C ILE A 94 8.70 -3.18 6.74
N LEU A 95 7.54 -3.46 6.13
CA LEU A 95 6.68 -4.57 6.54
C LEU A 95 7.38 -5.92 6.41
N THR A 96 8.13 -6.15 5.34
CA THR A 96 8.93 -7.37 5.14
C THR A 96 10.00 -7.49 6.21
N TYR A 97 10.73 -6.41 6.50
CA TYR A 97 11.72 -6.39 7.57
C TYR A 97 11.09 -6.68 8.95
N MET A 98 9.93 -6.09 9.23
CA MET A 98 9.18 -6.36 10.46
C MET A 98 8.75 -7.81 10.54
N GLN A 99 8.24 -8.38 9.45
CA GLN A 99 7.91 -9.80 9.40
C GLN A 99 9.14 -10.64 9.72
N VAL A 100 10.30 -10.40 9.11
CA VAL A 100 11.55 -11.14 9.41
C VAL A 100 11.90 -11.07 10.89
N ILE A 101 11.90 -9.88 11.50
CA ILE A 101 12.16 -9.72 12.94
C ILE A 101 11.19 -10.55 13.78
N ILE A 102 9.91 -10.52 13.41
CA ILE A 102 8.85 -11.21 14.12
C ILE A 102 9.04 -12.71 13.99
N TYR A 103 9.13 -13.24 12.77
CA TYR A 103 9.31 -14.68 12.52
C TYR A 103 10.58 -15.23 13.17
N THR A 104 11.66 -14.45 13.24
CA THR A 104 12.91 -14.83 13.90
C THR A 104 12.94 -14.53 15.40
N ASN A 105 11.86 -14.01 15.99
CA ASN A 105 11.74 -13.60 17.39
C ASN A 105 12.85 -12.63 17.86
N LYS A 106 13.46 -11.87 16.96
CA LYS A 106 14.56 -10.95 17.26
C LYS A 106 14.10 -9.67 17.98
N GLY A 107 12.82 -9.36 17.97
CA GLY A 107 12.28 -8.18 18.64
C GLY A 107 10.83 -7.84 18.30
N ASN A 108 10.37 -6.69 18.77
CA ASN A 108 9.00 -6.20 18.54
C ASN A 108 8.89 -5.16 17.40
N ALA A 109 9.97 -4.65 16.84
CA ALA A 109 9.90 -3.74 15.68
C ALA A 109 8.99 -2.49 15.89
N ASP A 110 8.90 -1.97 17.12
CA ASP A 110 7.95 -0.90 17.49
C ASP A 110 8.28 0.45 16.80
N SER A 111 9.57 0.75 16.60
CA SER A 111 10.01 1.91 15.81
C SER A 111 9.52 1.86 14.36
N ASN A 112 9.51 0.68 13.76
CA ASN A 112 9.02 0.48 12.39
C ASN A 112 7.50 0.67 12.29
N PHE A 113 6.75 0.32 13.35
CA PHE A 113 5.33 0.65 13.42
C PHE A 113 5.10 2.15 13.42
N MET A 114 5.84 2.91 14.23
CA MET A 114 5.73 4.37 14.24
C MET A 114 5.96 4.98 12.86
N LEU A 115 6.96 4.50 12.13
CA LEU A 115 7.22 4.94 10.75
C LEU A 115 6.03 4.64 9.83
N LEU A 116 5.47 3.43 9.88
CA LEU A 116 4.29 3.05 9.08
C LEU A 116 3.03 3.86 9.43
N PHE A 117 2.87 4.33 10.67
CA PHE A 117 1.77 5.22 11.04
C PHE A 117 1.78 6.55 10.29
N TRP A 118 2.93 7.01 9.83
CA TRP A 118 3.05 8.22 9.03
C TRP A 118 2.98 7.93 7.53
N ILE A 119 3.66 6.87 7.07
CA ILE A 119 3.75 6.55 5.64
C ILE A 119 2.41 6.07 5.08
N ILE A 120 1.67 5.21 5.80
CA ILE A 120 0.42 4.63 5.28
C ILE A 120 -0.65 5.73 5.03
N PRO A 121 -0.92 6.67 5.96
CA PRO A 121 -1.81 7.80 5.68
C PRO A 121 -1.31 8.71 4.56
N LEU A 122 0.01 8.93 4.46
CA LEU A 122 0.58 9.71 3.36
C LEU A 122 0.27 9.07 1.99
N VAL A 123 0.39 7.75 1.86
CA VAL A 123 0.00 7.04 0.62
C VAL A 123 -1.49 7.24 0.31
N PHE A 124 -2.37 7.17 1.32
CA PHE A 124 -3.79 7.44 1.13
C PHE A 124 -4.05 8.87 0.64
N ILE A 125 -3.38 9.87 1.22
CA ILE A 125 -3.50 11.28 0.80
C ILE A 125 -3.01 11.47 -0.63
N LEU A 126 -1.88 10.86 -1.00
CA LEU A 126 -1.38 10.93 -2.38
C LEU A 126 -2.35 10.29 -3.37
N LEU A 127 -2.93 9.13 -3.03
CA LEU A 127 -3.96 8.47 -3.84
C LEU A 127 -5.21 9.34 -4.00
N PHE A 128 -5.61 10.06 -2.96
CA PHE A 128 -6.71 11.03 -3.05
C PHE A 128 -6.41 12.12 -4.09
N PHE A 129 -5.20 12.69 -4.07
CA PHE A 129 -4.81 13.70 -5.07
C PHE A 129 -4.66 13.12 -6.47
N VAL A 130 -4.15 11.90 -6.62
CA VAL A 130 -4.13 11.19 -7.92
C VAL A 130 -5.55 11.05 -8.47
N ASN A 131 -6.53 10.68 -7.63
CA ASN A 131 -7.93 10.58 -8.02
C ASN A 131 -8.58 11.93 -8.34
N ALA A 132 -8.17 13.00 -7.66
CA ALA A 132 -8.62 14.36 -7.95
C ALA A 132 -8.12 14.87 -9.31
N LEU A 133 -6.97 14.37 -9.78
CA LEU A 133 -6.42 14.64 -11.12
C LEU A 133 -6.97 13.70 -12.19
N LYS A 134 -8.28 13.41 -12.15
CA LYS A 134 -8.93 12.75 -13.28
C LYS A 134 -9.01 13.75 -14.44
N PRO A 135 -8.45 13.45 -15.63
CA PRO A 135 -8.53 14.35 -16.77
C PRO A 135 -9.99 14.55 -17.18
N ALA A 136 -10.29 15.75 -17.67
CA ALA A 136 -11.59 16.05 -18.26
C ALA A 136 -11.79 15.24 -19.55
N LYS A 137 -13.04 15.10 -19.97
CA LYS A 137 -13.39 14.50 -21.26
C LYS A 137 -12.82 15.30 -22.41
N THR A 138 -12.34 14.59 -23.44
CA THR A 138 -11.87 15.20 -24.68
C THR A 138 -13.00 15.21 -25.70
N PHE A 139 -13.34 16.40 -26.18
CA PHE A 139 -14.40 16.61 -27.16
C PHE A 139 -13.83 17.17 -28.47
N LEU A 140 -14.37 16.71 -29.59
CA LEU A 140 -14.24 17.46 -30.85
C LEU A 140 -15.35 18.49 -30.91
N THR A 141 -14.97 19.74 -31.14
CA THR A 141 -15.90 20.85 -31.32
C THR A 141 -15.91 21.29 -32.78
N THR A 142 -17.09 21.49 -33.33
CA THR A 142 -17.29 22.25 -34.57
C THR A 142 -18.18 23.45 -34.27
N TYR A 143 -18.25 24.40 -35.19
CA TYR A 143 -19.07 25.59 -35.04
C TYR A 143 -20.35 25.45 -35.85
N ALA A 144 -21.50 25.44 -35.18
CA ALA A 144 -22.80 25.50 -35.84
C ALA A 144 -23.26 26.96 -35.96
N PRO A 145 -23.82 27.37 -37.10
CA PRO A 145 -24.48 28.66 -37.22
C PRO A 145 -25.73 28.70 -36.34
N THR A 146 -25.89 29.80 -35.61
CA THR A 146 -27.07 30.14 -34.81
C THR A 146 -27.51 31.56 -35.13
N ASP A 147 -28.73 31.94 -34.74
CA ASP A 147 -29.29 33.28 -35.00
C ASP A 147 -28.45 34.44 -34.43
N TYR A 148 -27.54 34.15 -33.50
CA TYR A 148 -26.65 35.11 -32.84
C TYR A 148 -25.15 34.92 -33.17
N GLY A 149 -24.82 34.06 -34.15
CA GLY A 149 -23.44 33.79 -34.56
C GLY A 149 -23.07 32.29 -34.50
N LEU A 150 -21.78 31.99 -34.47
CA LEU A 150 -21.27 30.62 -34.41
C LEU A 150 -21.23 30.11 -32.97
N LYS A 151 -21.88 28.99 -32.67
CA LYS A 151 -21.81 28.32 -31.37
C LYS A 151 -21.02 27.01 -31.49
N PRO A 152 -20.05 26.74 -30.57
CA PRO A 152 -19.38 25.45 -30.55
C PRO A 152 -20.38 24.34 -30.17
N ILE A 153 -20.43 23.29 -30.98
CA ILE A 153 -21.18 22.06 -30.74
C ILE A 153 -20.19 20.88 -30.71
N SER A 154 -20.38 19.96 -29.76
CA SER A 154 -19.57 18.74 -29.71
C SER A 154 -20.08 17.75 -30.75
N ILE A 155 -19.16 17.25 -31.59
CA ILE A 155 -19.46 16.26 -32.64
C ILE A 155 -18.91 14.86 -32.33
N GLY A 156 -18.16 14.73 -31.22
CA GLY A 156 -17.61 13.47 -30.78
C GLY A 156 -16.95 13.59 -29.42
N GLU A 157 -17.00 12.50 -28.66
CA GLU A 157 -16.35 12.34 -27.36
C GLU A 157 -15.38 11.15 -27.43
N LEU A 158 -14.14 11.37 -26.99
CA LEU A 158 -13.21 10.27 -26.75
C LEU A 158 -13.52 9.63 -25.40
N GLY A 159 -13.48 8.29 -25.35
CA GLY A 159 -13.72 7.56 -24.11
C GLY A 159 -12.82 8.02 -22.95
N GLU A 160 -13.39 8.04 -21.74
CA GLU A 160 -12.65 8.41 -20.54
C GLU A 160 -11.71 7.30 -20.06
N ILE A 161 -10.59 7.73 -19.49
CA ILE A 161 -9.74 6.84 -18.72
C ILE A 161 -10.47 6.31 -17.47
N ASN A 162 -10.41 5.00 -17.28
CA ASN A 162 -11.02 4.33 -16.15
C ASN A 162 -10.13 4.39 -14.90
N TYR A 163 -10.58 5.15 -13.89
CA TYR A 163 -9.91 5.35 -12.59
C TYR A 163 -10.32 4.34 -11.51
N ILE A 164 -11.13 3.32 -11.81
CA ILE A 164 -11.58 2.32 -10.83
C ILE A 164 -10.39 1.64 -10.13
N THR A 165 -9.30 1.38 -10.85
CA THR A 165 -8.08 0.80 -10.26
C THR A 165 -7.51 1.67 -9.14
N SER A 166 -7.56 3.00 -9.30
CA SER A 166 -7.07 3.96 -8.32
C SER A 166 -8.02 4.12 -7.13
N TYR A 167 -9.33 4.07 -7.35
CA TYR A 167 -10.31 4.01 -6.26
C TYR A 167 -10.15 2.74 -5.41
N ILE A 168 -9.93 1.59 -6.05
CA ILE A 168 -9.64 0.33 -5.34
C ILE A 168 -8.35 0.47 -4.54
N ALA A 169 -7.28 1.01 -5.12
CA ALA A 169 -6.02 1.24 -4.41
C ALA A 169 -6.21 2.16 -3.19
N MET A 170 -7.00 3.23 -3.32
CA MET A 170 -7.32 4.15 -2.22
C MET A 170 -8.12 3.45 -1.11
N ALA A 171 -9.09 2.60 -1.46
CA ALA A 171 -9.83 1.81 -0.49
C ALA A 171 -8.91 0.83 0.26
N LEU A 172 -7.99 0.15 -0.44
CA LEU A 172 -7.00 -0.72 0.18
C LEU A 172 -6.06 0.06 1.12
N ALA A 173 -5.61 1.25 0.72
CA ALA A 173 -4.78 2.11 1.57
C ALA A 173 -5.54 2.53 2.84
N PHE A 174 -6.81 2.87 2.73
CA PHE A 174 -7.66 3.17 3.89
C PHE A 174 -7.79 1.98 4.83
N VAL A 175 -8.06 0.77 4.30
CA VAL A 175 -8.14 -0.45 5.11
C VAL A 175 -6.79 -0.75 5.78
N ASN A 176 -5.67 -0.49 5.11
CA ASN A 176 -4.34 -0.61 5.70
C ASN A 176 -4.12 0.31 6.91
N ILE A 177 -4.69 1.52 6.92
CA ILE A 177 -4.66 2.40 8.10
C ILE A 177 -5.35 1.73 9.29
N VAL A 178 -6.52 1.11 9.07
CA VAL A 178 -7.24 0.39 10.13
C VAL A 178 -6.42 -0.81 10.62
N PHE A 179 -5.87 -1.60 9.69
CA PHE A 179 -5.12 -2.80 10.02
C PHE A 179 -3.81 -2.51 10.76
N ILE A 180 -3.08 -1.43 10.43
CA ILE A 180 -1.86 -1.08 11.16
C ILE A 180 -2.17 -0.64 12.61
N ILE A 181 -3.29 0.08 12.83
CA ILE A 181 -3.77 0.43 14.18
C ILE A 181 -4.12 -0.85 14.96
N MET A 182 -4.87 -1.77 14.35
CA MET A 182 -5.23 -3.04 14.97
C MET A 182 -4.00 -3.89 15.29
N ALA A 183 -3.02 -3.95 14.38
CA ALA A 183 -1.76 -4.64 14.58
C ALA A 183 -1.05 -4.07 15.82
N LYS A 184 -0.85 -2.75 15.92
CA LYS A 184 -0.22 -2.12 17.10
C LYS A 184 -1.00 -2.31 18.40
N LYS A 185 -2.34 -2.33 18.39
CA LYS A 185 -3.10 -2.62 19.62
C LYS A 185 -2.83 -4.04 20.14
N ARG A 186 -2.67 -5.02 19.23
CA ARG A 186 -2.30 -6.39 19.60
C ARG A 186 -0.84 -6.52 20.09
N PHE A 187 0.00 -5.53 19.82
CA PHE A 187 1.40 -5.47 20.28
C PHE A 187 1.59 -5.20 21.77
N GLY A 188 0.73 -4.38 22.37
CA GLY A 188 0.88 -3.94 23.77
C GLY A 188 0.86 -5.07 24.81
N PHE A 189 0.49 -6.29 24.41
CA PHE A 189 0.47 -7.46 25.27
C PHE A 189 1.75 -8.32 25.23
N VAL A 190 2.57 -8.24 24.16
CA VAL A 190 3.75 -9.11 23.99
C VAL A 190 5.00 -8.53 24.64
N SER A 191 5.07 -7.22 24.89
CA SER A 191 6.20 -6.57 25.59
C SER A 191 6.34 -6.99 27.06
N LYS A 192 5.33 -7.64 27.66
CA LYS A 192 5.37 -8.22 29.01
C LYS A 192 5.46 -9.75 29.01
N ASP A 193 5.85 -10.37 27.89
CA ASP A 193 5.99 -11.82 27.81
C ASP A 193 7.30 -12.32 28.42
N LYS A 194 7.18 -13.00 29.56
CA LYS A 194 8.23 -13.83 30.18
C LYS A 194 8.79 -14.91 29.25
N ILE A 195 8.10 -15.25 28.15
CA ILE A 195 8.51 -16.33 27.22
C ILE A 195 9.64 -15.88 26.27
N ILE A 196 9.75 -14.57 25.98
CA ILE A 196 10.87 -14.01 25.19
C ILE A 196 12.00 -13.54 26.13
N ALA A 197 11.67 -13.22 27.40
CA ALA A 197 12.64 -12.89 28.44
C ALA A 197 13.25 -14.11 29.17
N THR A 198 12.81 -15.33 28.87
CA THR A 198 13.53 -16.53 29.30
C THR A 198 14.79 -16.65 28.46
N LYS A 199 15.91 -16.16 29.01
CA LYS A 199 17.24 -16.69 28.63
C LYS A 199 17.11 -18.21 28.57
N PRO A 200 17.65 -18.89 27.54
CA PRO A 200 17.78 -20.34 27.61
C PRO A 200 18.44 -20.67 28.95
N HIS A 201 17.88 -21.63 29.71
CA HIS A 201 18.49 -22.05 30.97
C HIS A 201 19.97 -22.31 30.69
N SER A 202 20.85 -21.73 31.50
CA SER A 202 22.28 -21.96 31.32
C SER A 202 22.52 -23.47 31.43
N VAL A 203 23.48 -24.00 30.68
CA VAL A 203 23.83 -25.44 30.72
C VAL A 203 24.10 -25.87 32.16
N GLU A 204 24.64 -24.96 32.98
CA GLU A 204 24.88 -25.16 34.41
C GLU A 204 23.59 -25.33 35.24
N ASP A 205 22.56 -24.51 34.99
CA ASP A 205 21.27 -24.65 35.69
C ASP A 205 20.56 -25.95 35.33
N LEU A 206 20.70 -26.41 34.08
CA LEU A 206 20.18 -27.70 33.62
C LEU A 206 20.96 -28.86 34.26
N ARG A 207 22.28 -28.72 34.40
CA ARG A 207 23.14 -29.73 35.02
C ARG A 207 22.82 -29.91 36.51
N ILE A 208 22.76 -28.82 37.27
CA ILE A 208 22.38 -28.83 38.70
C ILE A 208 21.01 -29.47 38.90
N ARG A 209 20.07 -29.20 37.99
CA ARG A 209 18.70 -29.74 38.09
C ARG A 209 18.62 -31.22 37.72
N ILE A 210 19.47 -31.70 36.81
CA ILE A 210 19.61 -33.13 36.51
C ILE A 210 20.24 -33.85 37.70
N ASP A 211 21.30 -33.29 38.29
CA ASP A 211 21.99 -33.89 39.43
C ASP A 211 21.07 -34.01 40.66
N GLN A 212 20.28 -32.97 40.95
CA GLN A 212 19.26 -33.01 42.02
C GLN A 212 18.14 -34.03 41.79
N LEU A 213 17.77 -34.28 40.52
CA LEU A 213 16.78 -35.32 40.19
C LEU A 213 17.36 -36.72 40.34
N LEU A 214 18.63 -36.91 39.98
CA LEU A 214 19.34 -38.17 40.14
C LEU A 214 19.57 -38.50 41.62
N GLU A 215 19.96 -37.52 42.45
CA GLU A 215 20.11 -37.70 43.90
C GLU A 215 18.79 -38.05 44.59
N ASN A 216 17.69 -37.41 44.22
CA ASN A 216 16.37 -37.73 44.76
C ASN A 216 15.90 -39.13 44.36
N GLN A 217 16.23 -39.62 43.17
CA GLN A 217 15.93 -41.00 42.77
C GLN A 217 16.76 -42.03 43.54
N GLN A 218 18.04 -41.74 43.79
CA GLN A 218 18.91 -42.62 44.59
C GLN A 218 18.55 -42.62 46.09
N SER A 219 18.05 -41.49 46.61
CA SER A 219 17.51 -41.40 47.97
C SER A 219 16.24 -42.24 48.12
N ASN A 220 15.31 -42.13 47.16
CA ASN A 220 14.07 -42.91 47.18
C ASN A 220 14.28 -44.41 46.95
N SER A 221 15.32 -44.82 46.22
CA SER A 221 15.66 -46.25 46.05
C SER A 221 16.37 -46.86 47.26
N LYS A 222 16.86 -46.05 48.20
CA LYS A 222 17.45 -46.51 49.47
C LYS A 222 16.43 -46.64 50.61
N LEU A 223 15.24 -46.07 50.42
CA LEU A 223 14.12 -46.10 51.37
C LEU A 223 13.06 -47.16 51.03
N SER A 224 13.23 -47.86 49.90
CA SER A 224 12.44 -49.04 49.47
C SER A 224 13.23 -50.33 49.71
#